data_AF-A0A3P8QSE3-F1
#
_entry.id   AF-A0A3P8QSE3-F1
#
_cell.length_a   1.000
_cell.length_b   1.000
_cell.length_c   1.000
_cell.angle_alpha   90.00
_cell.angle_beta   90.00
_cell.angle_gamma   90.00
#
_symmetry.space_group_name_H-M   'P 1'
#
loop_
_entity.id
_entity.type
_entity.pdbx_description
1 polymer ?
#
loop_
_entity_poly.entity_id
_entity_poly.type
_entity_poly.pdbx_seq_one_letter_code
_entity_poly.pdbx_strand_id
1 'polypeptide(L)' 'MSLLFRRPTLTRLLLLKNIKQNQRSTICSKPPKEKIGPVQSTFALCVFAVTLLAPAGWIMHHIPEYRRQGQNTST' A
#
# COMPACT_ATOMS: atom_id res chain seq x y z
N MET A 1 -30.86 7.69 43.67
CA MET A 1 -29.46 7.33 43.31
C MET A 1 -29.47 5.97 42.66
N SER A 2 -28.68 5.79 41.59
CA SER A 2 -28.40 4.54 40.84
C SER A 2 -29.62 3.84 40.22
N LEU A 3 -29.72 3.69 38.89
CA LEU A 3 -29.21 2.52 38.17
C LEU A 3 -29.13 2.80 36.65
N LEU A 4 -28.32 3.78 36.22
CA LEU A 4 -27.98 4.02 34.80
C LEU A 4 -26.68 3.32 34.37
N PHE A 5 -26.26 2.27 35.09
CA PHE A 5 -24.94 1.65 34.87
C PHE A 5 -25.03 0.14 34.71
N ARG A 6 -25.77 -0.30 33.68
CA ARG A 6 -25.76 -1.66 33.15
C ARG A 6 -26.48 -1.53 31.80
N ARG A 7 -25.86 -1.54 30.63
CA ARG A 7 -25.00 -2.58 30.07
C ARG A 7 -24.28 -2.05 28.82
N PRO A 8 -23.06 -1.50 28.91
CA PRO A 8 -22.33 -1.04 27.73
C PRO A 8 -21.81 -2.20 26.85
N THR A 9 -21.71 -3.41 27.39
CA THR A 9 -21.16 -4.59 26.70
C THR A 9 -22.09 -5.17 25.65
N LEU A 10 -23.40 -5.20 25.91
CA LEU A 10 -24.37 -5.85 25.02
C LEU A 10 -24.55 -5.05 23.71
N THR A 11 -24.63 -3.72 23.81
CA THR A 11 -24.71 -2.83 22.65
C THR A 11 -23.44 -2.88 21.81
N ARG A 12 -22.25 -2.94 22.45
CA ARG A 12 -20.97 -3.08 21.75
C ARG A 12 -20.85 -4.41 21.02
N LEU A 13 -21.29 -5.51 21.63
CA LEU A 13 -21.31 -6.83 21.01
C LEU A 13 -22.24 -6.88 19.79
N LEU A 14 -23.43 -6.27 19.89
CA LEU A 14 -24.36 -6.18 18.78
C LEU A 14 -23.82 -5.32 17.63
N LEU A 15 -23.16 -4.20 17.95
CA LEU A 15 -22.49 -3.35 16.96
C LEU A 15 -21.36 -4.09 16.25
N LEU A 16 -20.49 -4.80 17.00
CA LEU A 16 -19.41 -5.59 16.42
C LEU A 16 -19.94 -6.73 15.54
N LYS A 17 -21.01 -7.40 15.97
CA LYS A 17 -21.68 -8.45 15.20
C LYS A 17 -22.26 -7.88 13.90
N ASN A 18 -22.87 -6.70 13.95
CA ASN A 18 -23.40 -6.04 12.75
C ASN A 18 -22.27 -5.61 11.80
N ILE A 19 -21.17 -5.04 12.31
CA ILE A 19 -20.00 -4.67 11.50
C ILE A 19 -19.38 -5.90 10.83
N LYS A 20 -19.20 -7.01 11.57
CA LYS A 20 -18.70 -8.28 11.02
C LYS A 20 -19.64 -8.88 9.97
N GLN A 21 -20.95 -8.76 10.17
CA GLN A 21 -21.96 -9.27 9.25
C GLN A 21 -22.06 -8.42 7.97
N ASN A 22 -21.93 -7.10 8.07
CA ASN A 22 -21.89 -6.18 6.93
C ASN A 22 -20.57 -6.31 6.12
N GLN A 23 -19.48 -6.69 6.78
CA GLN A 23 -18.21 -7.01 6.12
C GLN A 23 -18.22 -8.37 5.40
N ARG A 24 -19.27 -9.19 5.55
CA ARG A 24 -19.45 -10.44 4.80
C ARG A 24 -20.18 -10.19 3.48
N SER A 25 -19.80 -9.15 2.74
CA SER A 25 -20.02 -9.12 1.31
C SER A 25 -18.95 -10.02 0.68
N THR A 26 -19.26 -11.31 0.51
CA THR A 26 -18.37 -12.19 -0.24
C THR A 26 -18.42 -11.76 -1.70
N ILE A 27 -17.48 -10.89 -2.09
CA ILE A 27 -17.21 -10.56 -3.48
C ILE A 27 -16.61 -11.83 -4.09
N CYS A 28 -17.48 -12.69 -4.61
CA CYS A 28 -17.08 -13.86 -5.37
C CYS A 28 -16.72 -13.39 -6.77
N SER A 29 -15.43 -13.23 -7.04
CA SER A 29 -14.95 -13.03 -8.41
C SER A 29 -14.98 -14.36 -9.18
N LYS A 30 -15.14 -14.26 -10.50
CA LYS A 30 -14.95 -15.42 -11.37
C LYS A 30 -13.50 -15.90 -11.26
N PRO A 31 -13.23 -17.21 -11.42
CA PRO A 31 -11.85 -17.71 -11.39
C PRO A 31 -11.01 -16.99 -12.45
N PRO A 32 -9.71 -16.76 -12.18
CA PRO A 32 -8.82 -16.10 -13.12
C PRO A 32 -8.84 -16.84 -14.46
N LYS A 33 -9.15 -16.11 -15.54
CA LYS A 33 -9.15 -16.66 -16.90
C LYS A 33 -7.74 -17.10 -17.30
N GLU A 34 -6.74 -16.31 -16.93
CA GLU A 34 -5.31 -16.63 -17.04
C GLU A 34 -4.69 -16.79 -15.65
N LYS A 35 -3.87 -17.82 -15.48
CA LYS A 35 -3.16 -18.09 -14.23
C LYS A 35 -1.84 -17.33 -14.25
N ILE A 36 -1.78 -16.19 -13.55
CA ILE A 36 -0.52 -15.51 -13.32
C ILE A 36 0.28 -16.33 -12.30
N GLY A 37 1.34 -16.99 -12.79
CA GLY A 37 2.22 -17.80 -11.96
C GLY A 37 3.14 -16.96 -11.07
N PRO A 38 3.74 -17.55 -10.01
CA PRO A 38 4.68 -16.85 -9.13
C PRO A 38 5.82 -16.18 -9.90
N VAL A 39 6.37 -16.88 -10.90
CA VAL A 39 7.47 -16.37 -11.75
C VAL A 39 7.05 -15.11 -12.51
N GLN A 40 5.87 -15.11 -13.11
CA GLN A 40 5.37 -13.97 -13.89
C GLN A 40 5.11 -12.75 -12.99
N SER A 41 4.53 -12.96 -11.81
CA SER A 41 4.31 -11.91 -10.81
C SER A 41 5.63 -11.30 -10.32
N THR A 42 6.61 -12.12 -9.97
CA THR A 42 7.92 -11.65 -9.51
C THR A 42 8.64 -10.87 -10.61
N PHE A 43 8.61 -11.38 -11.85
CA PHE A 43 9.20 -10.69 -12.99
C PHE A 43 8.56 -9.30 -13.19
N ALA A 44 7.23 -9.22 -13.20
CA ALA A 44 6.52 -7.96 -13.36
C ALA A 44 6.85 -6.96 -12.23
N LEU A 45 6.92 -7.44 -10.98
CA LEU A 45 7.30 -6.62 -9.83
C LEU A 45 8.74 -6.12 -9.93
N CYS A 46 9.68 -6.96 -10.35
CA CYS A 46 11.07 -6.58 -10.57
C CYS A 46 11.20 -5.53 -11.67
N VAL A 47 10.56 -5.74 -12.82
CA VAL A 47 10.58 -4.77 -13.92
C VAL A 47 9.97 -3.45 -13.49
N PHE A 48 8.83 -3.48 -12.79
CA PHE A 48 8.20 -2.28 -12.24
C PHE A 48 9.13 -1.52 -11.29
N ALA A 49 9.75 -2.23 -10.34
CA ALA A 49 10.69 -1.65 -9.39
C ALA A 49 11.91 -1.03 -10.09
N VAL A 50 12.53 -1.73 -11.03
CA VAL A 50 13.68 -1.22 -11.80
C VAL A 50 13.28 -0.01 -12.64
N THR A 51 12.09 -0.01 -13.23
CA THR A 51 11.60 1.13 -14.04
C THR A 51 11.47 2.40 -13.23
N LEU A 52 11.08 2.32 -11.95
CA LEU A 52 11.01 3.48 -11.07
C LEU A 52 12.38 3.83 -10.47
N LEU A 53 13.15 2.83 -10.05
CA LEU A 53 14.38 3.03 -9.32
C LEU A 53 15.54 3.43 -10.23
N ALA A 54 15.58 2.99 -11.49
CA ALA A 54 16.61 3.36 -12.45
C ALA A 54 16.67 4.88 -12.71
N PRO A 55 15.57 5.58 -13.08
CA PRO A 55 15.62 7.02 -13.27
C PRO A 55 15.88 7.77 -11.96
N ALA A 56 15.30 7.30 -10.85
CA ALA A 56 15.54 7.90 -9.53
C ALA A 56 17.01 7.78 -9.09
N GLY A 57 17.61 6.60 -9.29
CA GLY A 57 19.01 6.32 -8.98
C GLY A 57 19.96 7.09 -9.88
N TRP A 58 19.64 7.23 -11.16
CA TRP A 58 20.39 8.06 -12.10
C TRP A 58 20.44 9.53 -11.66
N ILE A 59 19.29 10.09 -11.26
CA ILE A 59 19.20 11.48 -10.79
C ILE A 59 20.03 11.66 -9.52
N MET A 60 19.90 10.76 -8.53
CA MET A 60 20.69 10.81 -7.30
C MET A 60 22.19 10.69 -7.55
N HIS A 61 22.60 9.81 -8.47
CA HIS A 61 24.00 9.65 -8.82
C HIS A 61 24.59 10.92 -9.44
N HIS A 62 23.82 11.73 -10.17
CA HIS A 62 24.31 12.94 -10.84
C HIS A 62 24.28 14.22 -9.96
N ILE A 63 23.78 14.14 -8.72
CA ILE A 63 23.73 15.30 -7.80
C ILE A 63 25.12 15.93 -7.56
N PRO A 64 26.21 15.17 -7.31
CA PRO A 64 27.55 15.73 -7.11
C PRO A 64 28.04 16.55 -8.30
N GLU A 65 27.74 16.10 -9.51
CA GLU A 65 28.12 16.71 -10.78
C GLU A 65 27.37 18.01 -11.00
N TYR A 66 26.05 18.02 -10.74
CA TYR A 66 25.25 19.26 -10.76
C TYR A 66 25.76 20.28 -9.73
N ARG A 67 26.16 19.82 -8.54
CA ARG A 67 26.70 20.72 -7.50
C ARG A 67 28.06 21.30 -7.89
N ARG A 68 28.93 20.52 -8.55
CA ARG A 68 30.25 20.97 -8.99
C ARG A 68 30.18 21.97 -10.14
N GLN A 69 29.22 21.80 -11.05
CA GLN A 69 28.93 22.72 -12.15
C GLN A 69 28.27 24.04 -11.71
N GLY A 70 27.73 24.12 -10.50
CA GLY A 70 27.24 25.38 -9.94
C GLY A 70 28.33 26.22 -9.26
N GLN A 71 29.42 25.59 -8.81
CA GLN A 71 30.50 26.26 -8.08
C GLN A 71 31.55 26.91 -8.99
N ASN A 72 31.83 26.29 -10.15
CA ASN A 72 32.81 26.77 -11.13
C ASN A 72 32.30 27.96 -11.99
N THR A 73 31.02 28.31 -11.92
CA THR A 73 30.45 29.49 -12.60
C THR A 73 30.40 30.75 -11.72
N SER A 74 30.87 30.68 -10.47
CA SER A 74 30.87 31.80 -9.51
C SER A 74 32.26 32.44 -9.31
N THR A 75 33.21 32.15 -10.19
CA THR A 75 34.56 32.75 -10.25
C THR A 75 34.80 33.35 -11.62
#